data_AF-A0A355M9K7-F1
#
_entry.id   AF-A0A355M9K7-F1
#
_cell.length_a   1.000
_cell.length_b   1.000
_cell.length_c   1.000
_cell.angle_alpha   90.00
_cell.angle_beta   90.00
_cell.angle_gamma   90.00
#
_symmetry.space_group_name_H-M   'P 1'
#
loop_
_entity.id
_entity.type
_entity.pdbx_description
1 polymer ?
#
loop_
_entity_poly.entity_id
_entity_poly.type
_entity_poly.pdbx_seq_one_letter_code
_entity_poly.pdbx_strand_id
1 'polypeptide(L)'
;MTTKILRSFWDIVRLFFLSYKDNNQQYPYRLVEVKKSNKEEHVLTIKITNKNAIFNQKAIDLVNDDVTLKGFSAYDIRTICYYAFTDHNSPQFKIISQLFTPDANGMLTLKKRGEREFIKKHVTDIVCNEKIIQSIHSKDAVRLGYIKAKTEELEDNLEKEKLKKELQSFNS
;
A
#
# COMPACT_ATOMS: atom_id res chain seq x y z
N MET A 1 -39.98 -7.21 -30.27
CA MET A 1 -39.38 -6.36 -29.23
C MET A 1 -38.51 -7.22 -28.34
N THR A 2 -37.23 -7.33 -28.69
CA THR A 2 -36.23 -8.16 -28.01
C THR A 2 -35.41 -7.27 -27.07
N THR A 3 -35.53 -7.46 -25.77
CA THR A 3 -34.65 -6.80 -24.79
C THR A 3 -33.94 -7.83 -23.92
N LYS A 4 -32.63 -7.89 -24.17
CA LYS A 4 -31.55 -7.87 -23.18
C LYS A 4 -31.72 -8.76 -21.95
N ILE A 5 -31.06 -9.92 -22.00
CA ILE A 5 -30.53 -10.58 -20.81
C ILE A 5 -29.00 -10.61 -20.96
N LEU A 6 -28.35 -9.49 -20.61
CA LEU A 6 -26.93 -9.53 -20.22
C LEU A 6 -26.90 -10.15 -18.82
N ARG A 7 -26.84 -11.49 -18.75
CA ARG A 7 -26.42 -12.16 -17.51
C ARG A 7 -24.99 -11.72 -17.21
N SER A 8 -24.77 -11.26 -15.98
CA SER A 8 -23.46 -10.80 -15.55
C SER A 8 -22.46 -11.95 -15.70
N PHE A 9 -21.23 -11.65 -16.09
CA PHE A 9 -20.14 -12.64 -16.12
C PHE A 9 -20.05 -13.41 -14.79
N TRP A 10 -20.37 -12.73 -13.67
CA TRP A 10 -20.50 -13.30 -12.34
C TRP A 10 -21.56 -14.41 -12.21
N ASP A 11 -22.68 -14.32 -12.91
CA ASP A 11 -23.74 -15.33 -12.86
C ASP A 11 -23.33 -16.63 -13.57
N ILE A 12 -22.55 -16.49 -14.65
CA ILE A 12 -22.00 -17.63 -15.39
C ILE A 12 -20.90 -18.30 -14.56
N VAL A 13 -20.03 -17.51 -13.93
CA VAL A 13 -19.04 -18.02 -12.97
C VAL A 13 -19.75 -18.73 -11.81
N ARG A 14 -20.79 -18.15 -11.23
CA ARG A 14 -21.58 -18.75 -10.14
C ARG A 14 -22.24 -20.07 -10.53
N LEU A 15 -22.77 -20.17 -11.75
CA LEU A 15 -23.35 -21.41 -12.28
C LEU A 15 -22.29 -22.50 -12.48
N PHE A 16 -21.07 -22.14 -12.88
CA PHE A 16 -19.94 -23.08 -12.93
C PHE A 16 -19.51 -23.58 -11.54
N PHE A 17 -19.66 -22.77 -10.49
CA PHE A 17 -19.33 -23.13 -9.11
C PHE A 17 -20.33 -24.10 -8.47
N LEU A 18 -21.63 -23.99 -8.79
CA LEU A 18 -22.66 -24.89 -8.25
C LEU A 18 -22.56 -26.33 -8.79
N SER A 19 -21.92 -26.51 -9.94
CA SER A 19 -21.68 -27.83 -10.55
C SER A 19 -20.58 -28.66 -9.85
N TYR A 20 -19.99 -28.17 -8.75
CA TYR A 20 -18.84 -28.78 -8.08
C TYR A 20 -19.19 -29.80 -6.98
N LYS A 21 -20.49 -30.05 -6.73
CA LYS A 21 -20.93 -30.87 -5.58
C LYS A 21 -20.59 -32.37 -5.71
N ASP A 22 -20.09 -32.85 -6.85
CA ASP A 22 -20.09 -34.29 -7.18
C ASP A 22 -18.72 -34.92 -7.54
N ASN A 23 -17.60 -34.36 -7.08
CA ASN A 23 -16.30 -35.04 -7.22
C ASN A 23 -15.55 -35.07 -5.88
N ASN A 24 -15.14 -36.28 -5.46
CA ASN A 24 -14.47 -36.68 -4.21
C ASN A 24 -13.09 -36.03 -3.92
N GLN A 25 -12.84 -34.79 -4.36
CA GLN A 25 -11.65 -34.05 -3.94
C GLN A 25 -11.98 -33.07 -2.82
N GLN A 26 -11.24 -33.18 -1.73
CA GLN A 26 -11.44 -32.38 -0.52
C GLN A 26 -11.19 -30.88 -0.76
N TYR A 27 -10.39 -30.51 -1.78
CA TYR A 27 -10.02 -29.12 -2.08
C TYR A 27 -10.09 -28.79 -3.59
N PRO A 28 -11.12 -28.03 -4.04
CA PRO A 28 -11.28 -27.60 -5.43
C PRO A 28 -10.13 -26.81 -6.04
N TYR A 29 -9.41 -26.07 -5.20
CA TYR A 29 -8.40 -25.09 -5.61
C TYR A 29 -7.04 -25.43 -5.03
N ARG A 30 -6.01 -25.11 -5.80
CA ARG A 30 -4.62 -25.23 -5.39
C ARG A 30 -3.87 -23.94 -5.72
N LEU A 31 -3.14 -23.43 -4.74
CA LEU A 31 -2.18 -22.36 -4.97
C LEU A 31 -0.96 -22.92 -5.71
N VAL A 32 -0.64 -22.34 -6.86
CA VAL A 32 0.49 -22.77 -7.70
C VAL A 32 1.68 -21.86 -7.51
N GLU A 33 1.44 -20.55 -7.52
CA GLU A 33 2.51 -19.56 -7.56
C GLU A 33 2.04 -18.25 -6.91
N VAL A 34 2.98 -17.51 -6.34
CA VAL A 34 2.77 -16.16 -5.82
C VAL A 34 3.72 -15.23 -6.55
N LYS A 35 3.16 -14.21 -7.22
CA LYS A 35 3.92 -13.17 -7.92
C LYS A 35 3.66 -11.82 -7.29
N LYS A 36 4.65 -10.93 -7.38
CA LYS A 36 4.47 -9.53 -7.03
C LYS A 36 4.12 -8.73 -8.28
N SER A 37 3.01 -8.00 -8.22
CA SER A 37 2.55 -7.12 -9.29
C SER A 37 3.40 -5.84 -9.35
N ASN A 38 3.28 -5.10 -10.45
CA ASN A 38 3.89 -3.76 -10.62
C ASN A 38 3.42 -2.74 -9.56
N LYS A 39 2.28 -2.99 -8.91
CA LYS A 39 1.75 -2.20 -7.78
C LYS A 39 2.26 -2.66 -6.41
N GLU A 40 3.27 -3.54 -6.39
CA GLU A 40 3.84 -4.19 -5.22
C GLU A 40 2.89 -5.14 -4.45
N GLU A 41 1.67 -5.37 -4.95
CA GLU A 41 0.70 -6.33 -4.39
C GLU A 41 1.01 -7.78 -4.79
N HIS A 42 0.71 -8.74 -3.92
CA HIS A 42 0.82 -10.15 -4.21
C HIS A 42 -0.40 -10.65 -5.00
N VAL A 43 -0.11 -11.21 -6.17
CA VAL A 43 -1.07 -11.86 -7.07
C VAL A 43 -0.80 -13.36 -7.01
N LEU A 44 -1.84 -14.11 -6.70
CA LEU A 44 -1.83 -15.55 -6.53
C LEU A 44 -2.29 -16.21 -7.82
N THR A 45 -1.51 -17.17 -8.32
CA THR A 45 -1.87 -18.04 -9.44
C THR A 45 -2.54 -19.29 -8.87
N ILE A 46 -3.81 -19.48 -9.18
CA ILE A 46 -4.65 -20.55 -8.64
C ILE A 46 -5.00 -21.52 -9.76
N LYS A 47 -4.79 -22.81 -9.51
CA LYS A 47 -5.23 -23.90 -10.40
C LYS A 47 -6.47 -24.57 -9.83
N ILE A 48 -7.43 -24.85 -10.70
CA ILE A 48 -8.60 -25.67 -10.36
C ILE A 48 -8.18 -27.14 -10.49
N THR A 49 -8.27 -27.94 -9.43
CA THR A 49 -7.65 -29.28 -9.40
C THR A 49 -8.17 -30.21 -10.50
N ASN A 50 -9.47 -30.11 -10.84
CA ASN A 50 -10.13 -30.94 -11.86
C ASN A 50 -10.22 -30.30 -13.25
N LYS A 51 -9.57 -29.15 -13.47
CA LYS A 51 -9.57 -28.47 -14.78
C LYS A 51 -8.15 -27.99 -15.10
N ASN A 52 -7.77 -28.00 -16.37
CA ASN A 52 -6.57 -27.27 -16.81
C ASN A 52 -6.83 -25.75 -16.89
N ALA A 53 -7.60 -25.22 -15.93
CA ALA A 53 -7.93 -23.82 -15.81
C ALA A 53 -7.09 -23.22 -14.67
N ILE A 54 -6.46 -22.09 -14.98
CA ILE A 54 -5.65 -21.31 -14.07
C ILE A 54 -6.18 -19.87 -14.12
N PHE A 55 -6.26 -19.24 -12.97
CA PHE A 55 -6.62 -17.83 -12.87
C PHE A 55 -5.76 -17.12 -11.84
N ASN A 56 -5.67 -15.80 -11.98
CA ASN A 56 -4.88 -14.95 -11.10
C ASN A 56 -5.80 -14.08 -10.27
N GLN A 57 -5.56 -13.99 -8.97
CA GLN A 57 -6.35 -13.17 -8.05
C GLN A 57 -5.45 -12.54 -7.00
N LYS A 58 -5.79 -11.33 -6.53
CA LYS A 58 -5.05 -10.72 -5.43
C LYS A 58 -5.30 -11.50 -4.14
N ALA A 59 -4.29 -11.59 -3.29
CA ALA A 59 -4.44 -12.27 -2.01
C ALA A 59 -5.56 -11.66 -1.15
N ILE A 60 -5.65 -10.32 -1.10
CA ILE A 60 -6.68 -9.62 -0.33
C ILE A 60 -8.11 -9.89 -0.83
N ASP A 61 -8.30 -9.96 -2.16
CA ASP A 61 -9.61 -10.21 -2.75
C ASP A 61 -10.06 -11.65 -2.46
N LEU A 62 -9.12 -12.59 -2.39
CA LEU A 62 -9.39 -13.99 -2.08
C LEU A 62 -9.73 -14.21 -0.61
N VAL A 63 -9.09 -13.49 0.32
CA VAL A 63 -9.42 -13.55 1.76
C VAL A 63 -10.81 -12.98 2.03
N ASN A 64 -11.25 -11.98 1.26
CA ASN A 64 -12.59 -11.40 1.38
C ASN A 64 -13.70 -12.26 0.77
N ASP A 65 -13.36 -13.33 0.04
CA ASP A 65 -14.31 -14.28 -0.54
C ASP A 65 -14.28 -15.62 0.20
N ASP A 66 -15.08 -15.71 1.26
CA ASP A 66 -15.23 -16.90 2.09
C ASP A 66 -15.62 -18.16 1.31
N VAL A 67 -16.37 -18.01 0.21
CA VAL A 67 -16.85 -19.15 -0.58
C VAL A 67 -15.68 -19.77 -1.32
N THR A 68 -14.89 -18.94 -2.00
CA THR A 68 -13.71 -19.40 -2.74
C THR A 68 -12.60 -19.86 -1.80
N LEU A 69 -12.38 -19.15 -0.69
CA LEU A 69 -11.35 -19.47 0.30
C LEU A 69 -11.54 -20.86 0.94
N LYS A 70 -12.79 -21.26 1.21
CA LYS A 70 -13.12 -22.60 1.75
C LYS A 70 -12.74 -23.75 0.81
N GLY A 71 -12.55 -23.49 -0.48
CA GLY A 71 -12.14 -24.50 -1.44
C GLY A 71 -10.63 -24.79 -1.47
N PHE A 72 -9.84 -24.13 -0.63
CA PHE A 72 -8.40 -24.34 -0.52
C PHE A 72 -8.04 -25.25 0.65
N SER A 73 -6.86 -25.87 0.57
CA SER A 73 -6.29 -26.59 1.70
C SER A 73 -5.92 -25.65 2.85
N ALA A 74 -5.86 -26.14 4.09
CA ALA A 74 -5.47 -25.32 5.24
C ALA A 74 -4.07 -24.67 5.09
N TYR A 75 -3.15 -25.34 4.40
CA TYR A 75 -1.82 -24.80 4.11
C TYR A 75 -1.88 -23.64 3.12
N ASP A 76 -2.69 -23.78 2.07
CA ASP A 76 -2.90 -22.72 1.08
C ASP A 76 -3.61 -21.53 1.71
N ILE A 77 -4.64 -21.75 2.53
CA ILE A 77 -5.35 -20.69 3.27
C ILE A 77 -4.37 -19.89 4.13
N ARG A 78 -3.49 -20.56 4.89
CA ARG A 78 -2.46 -19.87 5.70
C ARG A 78 -1.55 -19.00 4.83
N THR A 79 -1.16 -19.52 3.67
CA THR A 79 -0.30 -18.81 2.71
C THR A 79 -1.01 -17.59 2.13
N ILE A 80 -2.26 -17.76 1.69
CA ILE A 80 -3.12 -16.69 1.18
C ILE A 80 -3.26 -15.58 2.23
N CYS A 81 -3.63 -15.94 3.45
CA CYS A 81 -3.83 -14.99 4.55
C CYS A 81 -2.53 -14.25 4.89
N TYR A 82 -1.39 -14.94 4.90
CA TYR A 82 -0.09 -14.32 5.13
C TYR A 82 0.20 -13.22 4.10
N TYR A 83 0.03 -13.50 2.81
CA TYR A 83 0.27 -12.50 1.77
C TYR A 83 -0.75 -11.37 1.78
N ALA A 84 -2.03 -11.67 2.02
CA ALA A 84 -3.07 -10.65 2.16
C ALA A 84 -2.78 -9.69 3.32
N PHE A 85 -2.39 -10.23 4.47
CA PHE A 85 -2.02 -9.44 5.64
C PHE A 85 -0.74 -8.63 5.40
N THR A 86 0.25 -9.21 4.73
CA THR A 86 1.49 -8.52 4.37
C THR A 86 1.22 -7.33 3.44
N ASP A 87 0.33 -7.49 2.47
CA ASP A 87 -0.07 -6.38 1.59
C ASP A 87 -0.85 -5.31 2.34
N HIS A 88 -1.79 -5.70 3.18
CA HIS A 88 -2.62 -4.77 3.94
C HIS A 88 -1.81 -3.90 4.91
N ASN A 89 -0.85 -4.50 5.63
CA ASN A 89 -0.04 -3.80 6.64
C ASN A 89 1.24 -3.18 6.08
N SER A 90 1.45 -3.26 4.77
CA SER A 90 2.61 -2.64 4.17
C SER A 90 2.54 -1.11 4.25
N PRO A 91 3.69 -0.42 4.39
CA PRO A 91 3.72 1.03 4.36
C PRO A 91 3.23 1.53 2.99
N GLN A 92 2.29 2.46 3.02
CA GLN A 92 1.70 3.06 1.82
C GLN A 92 2.56 4.18 1.26
N PHE A 93 3.39 4.84 2.06
CA PHE A 93 4.30 5.89 1.58
C PHE A 93 5.75 5.56 1.88
N LYS A 94 6.61 5.98 0.96
CA LYS A 94 8.07 5.90 1.09
C LYS A 94 8.69 7.25 0.78
N ILE A 95 9.68 7.66 1.57
CA ILE A 95 10.49 8.85 1.28
C ILE A 95 11.48 8.48 0.18
N ILE A 96 11.39 9.17 -0.97
CA ILE A 96 12.26 8.90 -2.12
C ILE A 96 13.46 9.83 -2.12
N SER A 97 13.22 11.11 -1.85
CA SER A 97 14.28 12.10 -1.83
C SER A 97 13.96 13.22 -0.87
N GLN A 98 15.03 13.92 -0.51
CA GLN A 98 15.03 15.04 0.40
C GLN A 98 15.82 16.16 -0.26
N LEU A 99 15.23 17.34 -0.31
CA LEU A 99 15.86 18.57 -0.77
C LEU A 99 15.93 19.52 0.42
N PHE A 100 17.12 19.99 0.75
CA PHE A 100 17.30 21.09 1.68
C PHE A 100 17.37 22.39 0.88
N THR A 101 16.43 23.29 1.08
CA THR A 101 16.53 24.66 0.57
C THR A 101 17.27 25.54 1.59
N PRO A 102 17.92 26.63 1.14
CA PRO A 102 18.63 27.56 2.03
C PRO A 102 17.73 28.19 3.10
N ASP A 103 16.43 28.32 2.81
CA ASP A 103 15.44 28.96 3.68
C ASP A 103 14.89 28.05 4.79
N ALA A 104 15.68 27.07 5.25
CA ALA A 104 15.35 26.07 6.28
C ALA A 104 14.14 25.15 5.99
N ASN A 105 13.43 25.38 4.89
CA ASN A 105 12.24 24.63 4.50
C ASN A 105 12.59 23.32 3.79
N GLY A 106 13.01 22.32 4.57
CA GLY A 106 13.21 20.96 4.05
C GLY A 106 12.00 20.48 3.25
N MET A 107 12.22 20.12 1.98
CA MET A 107 11.19 19.52 1.13
C MET A 107 11.45 18.03 0.98
N LEU A 108 10.38 17.24 1.07
CA LEU A 108 10.43 15.81 0.85
C LEU A 108 9.59 15.41 -0.35
N THR A 109 10.10 14.43 -1.08
CA THR A 109 9.36 13.75 -2.14
C THR A 109 8.93 12.37 -1.63
N LEU A 110 7.62 12.20 -1.48
CA LEU A 110 6.99 10.94 -1.11
C LEU A 110 6.50 10.23 -2.37
N LYS A 111 6.62 8.89 -2.37
CA LYS A 111 5.93 8.03 -3.35
C LYS A 111 4.91 7.19 -2.62
N LYS A 112 3.68 7.20 -3.12
CA LYS A 112 2.62 6.31 -2.65
C LYS A 112 2.70 4.96 -3.36
N ARG A 113 2.53 3.86 -2.61
CA ARG A 113 2.57 2.49 -3.12
C ARG A 113 1.48 2.31 -4.18
N GLY A 114 1.86 1.73 -5.32
CA GLY A 114 0.94 1.48 -6.43
C GLY A 114 0.65 2.71 -7.32
N GLU A 115 1.10 3.90 -6.93
CA GLU A 115 0.96 5.12 -7.71
C GLU A 115 2.27 5.50 -8.40
N ARG A 116 2.16 6.13 -9.58
CA ARG A 116 3.30 6.65 -10.33
C ARG A 116 3.67 8.06 -9.91
N GLU A 117 2.72 8.78 -9.34
CA GLU A 117 2.89 10.18 -8.97
C GLU A 117 3.70 10.33 -7.69
N PHE A 118 4.42 11.45 -7.62
CA PHE A 118 5.23 11.83 -6.49
C PHE A 118 4.60 13.04 -5.80
N ILE A 119 4.49 12.96 -4.48
CA ILE A 119 3.96 14.05 -3.66
C ILE A 119 5.17 14.82 -3.13
N LYS A 120 5.28 16.10 -3.50
CA LYS A 120 6.30 17.01 -2.97
C LYS A 120 5.66 17.96 -1.97
N LYS A 121 6.13 17.94 -0.72
CA LYS A 121 5.61 18.78 0.37
C LYS A 121 6.72 19.16 1.35
N HIS A 122 6.47 20.20 2.14
CA HIS A 122 7.37 20.55 3.23
C HIS A 122 7.33 19.49 4.33
N VAL A 123 8.43 19.39 5.07
CA VAL A 123 8.56 18.47 6.21
C VAL A 123 7.45 18.72 7.23
N THR A 124 7.15 19.98 7.53
CA THR A 124 6.07 20.41 8.43
C THR A 124 4.71 19.87 7.99
N ASP A 125 4.35 20.05 6.71
CA ASP A 125 3.08 19.57 6.16
C ASP A 125 2.93 18.05 6.23
N ILE A 126 4.05 17.33 6.13
CA ILE A 126 4.07 15.87 6.18
C ILE A 126 3.96 15.38 7.63
N VAL A 127 4.68 16.01 8.55
CA VAL A 127 4.64 15.68 9.99
C VAL A 127 3.23 15.89 10.56
N CYS A 128 2.56 16.97 10.16
CA CYS A 128 1.19 17.26 10.60
C CYS A 128 0.13 16.34 9.97
N ASN A 129 0.48 15.54 8.96
CA ASN A 129 -0.46 14.65 8.29
C ASN A 129 -0.44 13.26 8.91
N GLU A 130 -1.34 13.04 9.88
CA GLU A 130 -1.45 11.78 10.62
C GLU A 130 -1.62 10.56 9.69
N LYS A 131 -2.40 10.69 8.62
CA LYS A 131 -2.61 9.60 7.65
C LYS A 131 -1.30 9.19 6.98
N ILE A 132 -0.45 10.15 6.62
CA ILE A 132 0.86 9.85 6.05
C ILE A 132 1.71 9.19 7.13
N ILE A 133 1.86 9.80 8.31
CA ILE A 133 2.71 9.28 9.39
C ILE A 133 2.38 7.84 9.77
N GLN A 134 1.11 7.51 9.96
CA GLN A 134 0.66 6.16 10.30
C GLN A 134 0.94 5.13 9.20
N SER A 135 1.14 5.57 7.96
CA SER A 135 1.31 4.71 6.80
C SER A 135 2.71 4.76 6.17
N ILE A 136 3.68 5.43 6.80
CA ILE A 136 5.08 5.37 6.38
C ILE A 136 5.84 4.29 7.15
N HIS A 137 6.94 3.82 6.57
CA HIS A 137 7.81 2.86 7.25
C HIS A 137 8.47 3.48 8.49
N SER A 138 8.61 2.73 9.58
CA SER A 138 9.20 3.21 10.85
C SER A 138 10.55 3.91 10.68
N LYS A 139 11.46 3.34 9.89
CA LYS A 139 12.75 3.96 9.52
C LYS A 139 12.59 5.34 8.87
N ASP A 140 11.61 5.52 7.98
CA ASP A 140 11.33 6.80 7.35
C ASP A 140 10.69 7.79 8.33
N ALA A 141 9.89 7.32 9.29
CA ALA A 141 9.32 8.14 10.37
C ALA A 141 10.39 8.69 11.31
N VAL A 142 11.33 7.85 11.73
CA VAL A 142 12.49 8.29 12.53
C VAL A 142 13.30 9.32 11.76
N ARG A 143 13.56 9.06 10.47
CA ARG A 143 14.27 10.01 9.60
C ARG A 143 13.50 11.33 9.49
N LEU A 144 12.19 11.31 9.30
CA LEU A 144 11.36 12.50 9.23
C LEU A 144 11.44 13.33 10.53
N GLY A 145 11.38 12.67 11.68
CA GLY A 145 11.53 13.34 12.99
C GLY A 145 12.90 14.02 13.13
N TYR A 146 13.98 13.34 12.74
CA TYR A 146 15.31 13.94 12.73
C TYR A 146 15.40 15.18 11.82
N ILE A 147 14.78 15.10 10.63
CA ILE A 147 14.77 16.21 9.69
C ILE A 147 14.00 17.40 10.27
N LYS A 148 12.83 17.15 10.88
CA LYS A 148 12.00 18.19 11.50
C LYS A 148 12.76 18.93 12.60
N ALA A 149 13.40 18.19 13.50
CA ALA A 149 14.21 18.78 14.57
C ALA A 149 15.34 19.66 14.02
N LYS A 150 16.04 19.19 12.99
CA LYS A 150 17.12 19.96 12.35
C LYS A 150 16.62 21.20 11.62
N THR A 151 15.43 21.15 11.01
CA THR A 151 14.83 22.33 10.37
C THR A 151 14.42 23.38 11.41
N GLU A 152 13.84 22.96 12.54
CA GLU A 152 13.49 23.87 13.64
C GLU A 152 14.72 24.53 14.24
N GLU A 153 15.80 23.78 14.46
CA GLU A 153 17.07 24.34 14.94
C GLU A 153 17.63 25.41 14.00
N LEU A 154 17.51 25.22 12.68
CA LEU A 154 17.95 26.20 11.69
C LEU A 154 17.05 27.44 11.67
N GLU A 155 15.73 27.26 11.79
CA GLU A 155 14.76 28.36 11.89
C GLU A 155 15.02 29.22 13.12
N ASP A 156 15.20 28.60 14.29
CA ASP A 156 15.53 29.28 15.55
C ASP A 156 16.83 30.08 15.45
N ASN A 157 17.85 29.52 14.79
CA ASN A 157 19.14 30.19 14.61
C ASN A 157 19.02 31.39 13.66
N LEU A 158 18.26 31.26 12.57
CA LEU A 158 17.99 32.36 11.64
C LEU A 158 17.21 33.49 12.31
N GLU A 159 16.23 33.18 13.16
CA GLU A 159 15.46 34.18 13.92
C GLU A 159 16.35 34.91 14.93
N LYS A 160 17.19 34.19 15.68
CA LYS A 160 18.17 34.79 16.59
C LYS A 160 19.14 35.73 15.87
N GLU A 161 19.58 35.40 14.67
CA GLU A 161 20.46 36.28 13.88
C GLU A 161 19.75 37.54 13.39
N LYS A 162 18.49 37.44 12.97
CA LYS A 162 17.67 38.61 12.58
C LYS A 162 17.48 39.55 13.76
N LEU A 163 17.09 39.03 14.92
CA LEU A 163 16.91 39.82 16.14
C LEU A 163 18.21 40.52 16.58
N LYS A 164 19.37 39.85 16.47
CA LYS A 164 20.67 40.48 16.75
C LYS A 164 20.95 41.67 15.84
N LYS A 165 20.66 41.55 14.54
CA LYS A 165 20.86 42.62 13.56
C LYS A 165 19.94 43.82 13.85
N GLU A 166 18.68 43.54 14.20
CA GLU A 166 17.71 44.59 14.57
C GLU A 166 18.14 45.34 15.85
N LEU A 167 18.58 44.62 16.89
CA LEU A 167 19.09 45.23 18.12
C LEU A 167 20.35 46.07 17.91
N GLN A 168 21.25 45.64 17.02
CA GLN A 168 22.43 46.44 16.66
C GLN A 168 22.03 47.71 15.90
N SER A 169 21.05 47.64 15.01
CA SER A 169 20.52 48.81 14.29
C SER A 169 19.78 49.80 15.18
N PHE A 170 19.19 49.35 16.29
CA PHE A 170 18.51 50.20 17.27
C PHE A 170 19.45 50.92 18.23
N ASN A 171 20.63 50.35 18.48
CA ASN A 171 21.65 50.91 19.38
C ASN A 171 22.72 51.74 18.66
N SER A 172 22.60 51.93 17.34
CA SER A 172 23.47 52.76 16.50
C SER A 172 22.80 54.08 16.18
#